data_AF-A0A0J5QIM6-F1
#
_entry.id   AF-A0A0J5QIM6-F1
#
_cell.length_a   1.000
_cell.length_b   1.000
_cell.length_c   1.000
_cell.angle_alpha   90.00
_cell.angle_beta   90.00
_cell.angle_gamma   90.00
#
_symmetry.space_group_name_H-M   'P 1'
#
loop_
_entity.id
_entity.type
_entity.pdbx_description
1 polymer ?
#
loop_
_entity_poly.entity_id
_entity_poly.type
_entity_poly.pdbx_seq_one_letter_code
_entity_poly.pdbx_strand_id
1 'polypeptide(L)'
;MDQKVIGTGIVALIVGFALGNVTAPRGADMDAIGSLIDDRLATSTEANTALSAGVDGLGDRLTAIETKMAEGGTSALDAISSLGGSIETAIANQSGSIGDQLAALSESIANVPAAPPAPKAEAAPENTQEAPEPESAESASTADDAPEAEGFSVGQTALFDDGKTRVFVSGISADGASARVALNGLTLESVTAGQSLPVGDDSGCSVTIDSISQGRVALGYGCDS
;
A
#
# COMPACT_ATOMS: atom_id res chain seq x y z
N MET A 1 -2.22 -16.35 -12.11
CA MET A 1 -2.56 -15.80 -10.77
C MET A 1 -3.11 -16.94 -9.93
N ASP A 2 -2.26 -17.48 -9.08
CA ASP A 2 -2.55 -18.67 -8.30
C ASP A 2 -3.53 -18.38 -7.16
N GLN A 3 -4.61 -19.18 -7.10
CA GLN A 3 -5.62 -19.20 -6.03
C GLN A 3 -5.05 -19.33 -4.60
N LYS A 4 -3.75 -19.65 -4.46
CA LYS A 4 -3.10 -19.86 -3.17
C LYS A 4 -2.88 -18.57 -2.37
N VAL A 5 -2.69 -17.41 -3.01
CA VAL A 5 -2.37 -16.17 -2.29
C VAL A 5 -3.59 -15.57 -1.60
N ILE A 6 -4.79 -15.73 -2.18
CA ILE A 6 -6.06 -15.25 -1.59
C ILE A 6 -6.43 -16.05 -0.33
N GLY A 7 -6.01 -17.32 -0.21
CA GLY A 7 -6.29 -18.15 0.97
C GLY A 7 -5.51 -17.72 2.22
N THR A 8 -4.27 -17.24 2.06
CA THR A 8 -3.37 -16.98 3.20
C THR A 8 -3.77 -15.76 4.03
N GLY A 9 -4.34 -14.73 3.39
CA GLY A 9 -4.79 -13.52 4.09
C GLY A 9 -5.96 -13.77 5.04
N ILE A 10 -6.90 -14.63 4.67
CA ILE A 10 -8.08 -14.97 5.49
C ILE A 10 -7.66 -15.82 6.70
N VAL A 11 -6.68 -16.71 6.54
CA VAL A 11 -6.19 -17.56 7.64
C VAL A 11 -5.47 -16.73 8.71
N ALA A 12 -4.69 -15.71 8.34
CA ALA A 12 -4.03 -14.82 9.30
C ALA A 12 -5.04 -14.01 10.14
N LEU A 13 -6.15 -13.59 9.55
CA LEU A 13 -7.21 -12.83 10.24
C LEU A 13 -7.96 -13.69 11.27
N ILE A 14 -8.21 -14.96 10.96
CA ILE A 14 -8.84 -15.92 11.88
C ILE A 14 -7.91 -16.25 13.06
N VAL A 15 -6.61 -16.43 12.80
CA VAL A 15 -5.62 -16.74 13.86
C VAL A 15 -5.38 -15.53 14.78
N GLY A 16 -5.36 -14.31 14.23
CA GLY A 16 -5.28 -13.08 15.03
C GLY A 16 -6.47 -12.87 15.95
N PHE A 17 -7.69 -13.21 15.49
CA PHE A 17 -8.91 -13.12 16.31
C PHE A 17 -8.94 -14.16 17.45
N ALA A 18 -8.40 -15.37 17.21
CA ALA A 18 -8.35 -16.42 18.23
C ALA A 18 -7.34 -16.11 19.35
N LEU A 19 -6.19 -15.52 19.02
CA LEU A 19 -5.15 -15.18 20.00
C LEU A 19 -5.50 -13.94 20.83
N GLY A 20 -6.25 -12.98 20.27
CA GLY A 20 -6.72 -11.78 20.99
C GLY A 20 -7.80 -12.05 22.05
N ASN A 21 -8.45 -13.22 22.02
CA ASN A 21 -9.59 -13.54 22.90
C ASN A 21 -9.22 -14.26 24.21
N VAL A 22 -7.94 -14.57 24.44
CA VAL A 22 -7.51 -15.42 25.59
C VAL A 22 -7.21 -14.62 26.86
N THR A 23 -7.07 -13.29 26.79
CA THR A 23 -6.72 -12.45 27.95
C THR A 23 -7.81 -11.47 28.40
N ALA A 24 -9.01 -11.49 27.79
CA ALA A 24 -10.13 -10.63 28.21
C ALA A 24 -10.99 -11.31 29.31
N PRO A 25 -11.48 -10.56 30.32
CA PRO A 25 -12.34 -11.09 31.37
C PRO A 25 -13.61 -11.72 30.77
N ARG A 26 -13.89 -12.96 31.18
CA ARG A 26 -15.03 -13.77 30.72
C ARG A 26 -16.35 -13.11 31.11
N GLY A 27 -16.95 -12.39 30.17
CA GLY A 27 -18.29 -11.81 30.32
C GLY A 27 -18.72 -10.85 29.22
N ALA A 28 -18.07 -10.86 28.04
CA ALA A 28 -18.57 -10.10 26.90
C ALA A 28 -19.79 -10.83 26.32
N ASP A 29 -20.91 -10.11 26.19
CA ASP A 29 -22.15 -10.62 25.61
C ASP A 29 -21.90 -11.15 24.19
N MET A 30 -21.93 -12.46 24.03
CA MET A 30 -21.76 -13.14 22.74
C MET A 30 -22.86 -12.72 21.75
N ASP A 31 -24.04 -12.36 22.25
CA ASP A 31 -25.15 -11.85 21.44
C ASP A 31 -24.83 -10.48 20.81
N ALA A 32 -24.16 -9.58 21.54
CA ALA A 32 -23.75 -8.27 21.03
C ALA A 32 -22.61 -8.38 20.02
N ILE A 33 -21.71 -9.35 20.20
CA ILE A 33 -20.66 -9.66 19.23
C ILE A 33 -21.28 -10.26 17.95
N GLY A 34 -22.27 -11.13 18.09
CA GLY A 34 -23.01 -11.72 16.98
C GLY A 34 -23.68 -10.65 16.11
N SER A 35 -24.43 -9.72 16.71
CA SER A 35 -25.11 -8.66 15.95
C SER A 35 -24.12 -7.74 15.23
N LEU A 36 -22.99 -7.42 15.85
CA LEU A 36 -21.92 -6.61 15.25
C LEU A 36 -21.28 -7.30 14.03
N ILE A 37 -21.12 -8.62 14.09
CA ILE A 37 -20.58 -9.40 12.97
C ILE A 37 -21.61 -9.46 11.84
N ASP A 38 -22.88 -9.72 12.14
CA ASP A 38 -23.95 -9.76 11.14
C ASP A 38 -24.14 -8.41 10.44
N ASP A 39 -24.14 -7.30 11.19
CA ASP A 39 -24.23 -5.94 10.62
C ASP A 39 -23.04 -5.63 9.71
N ARG A 40 -21.81 -6.03 10.10
CA ARG A 40 -20.61 -5.85 9.26
C ARG A 40 -20.64 -6.73 8.02
N LEU A 41 -21.11 -7.97 8.12
CA LEU A 41 -21.22 -8.88 6.98
C LEU A 41 -22.30 -8.41 6.00
N ALA A 42 -23.43 -7.89 6.49
CA ALA A 42 -24.47 -7.29 5.67
C ALA A 42 -23.92 -6.08 4.90
N THR A 43 -23.27 -5.14 5.60
CA THR A 43 -22.63 -3.96 4.98
C THR A 43 -21.58 -4.35 3.95
N SER A 44 -20.74 -5.36 4.24
CA SER A 44 -19.75 -5.86 3.29
C SER A 44 -20.37 -6.52 2.06
N THR A 45 -21.52 -7.18 2.22
CA THR A 45 -22.25 -7.83 1.11
C THR A 45 -22.87 -6.79 0.18
N GLU A 46 -23.46 -5.73 0.74
CA GLU A 46 -23.98 -4.60 -0.03
C GLU A 46 -22.86 -3.88 -0.79
N ALA A 47 -21.71 -3.63 -0.14
CA ALA A 47 -20.54 -3.03 -0.77
C ALA A 47 -20.00 -3.89 -1.92
N ASN A 48 -19.91 -5.21 -1.74
CA ASN A 48 -19.49 -6.13 -2.80
C ASN A 48 -20.50 -6.19 -3.96
N THR A 49 -21.80 -6.13 -3.67
CA THR A 49 -22.86 -6.09 -4.70
C THR A 49 -22.78 -4.80 -5.51
N ALA A 50 -22.58 -3.66 -4.85
CA ALA A 50 -22.39 -2.37 -5.51
C ALA A 50 -21.11 -2.35 -6.37
N LEU A 51 -20.02 -2.95 -5.88
CA LEU A 51 -18.77 -3.08 -6.63
C LEU A 51 -18.94 -3.97 -7.87
N SER A 52 -19.61 -5.12 -7.73
CA SER A 52 -19.91 -6.02 -8.86
C SER A 52 -20.74 -5.31 -9.92
N ALA A 53 -21.80 -4.60 -9.53
CA ALA A 53 -22.62 -3.82 -10.46
C ALA A 53 -21.82 -2.70 -11.16
N GLY A 54 -20.86 -2.08 -10.45
CA GLY A 54 -19.94 -1.11 -11.03
C GLY A 54 -19.02 -1.72 -12.09
N VAL A 55 -18.51 -2.93 -11.85
CA VAL A 55 -17.67 -3.67 -12.81
C VAL A 55 -18.47 -4.08 -14.05
N ASP A 56 -19.69 -4.58 -13.87
CA ASP A 56 -20.58 -4.92 -14.99
C ASP A 56 -20.89 -3.68 -15.84
N GLY A 57 -21.20 -2.55 -15.18
CA GLY A 57 -21.42 -1.28 -15.87
C GLY A 57 -20.18 -0.75 -16.62
N LEU A 58 -18.97 -1.03 -16.14
CA LEU A 58 -17.73 -0.72 -16.87
C LEU A 58 -17.55 -1.62 -18.10
N GLY A 59 -17.93 -2.90 -18.02
CA GLY A 59 -17.89 -3.85 -19.14
C GLY A 59 -18.83 -3.48 -20.29
N ASP A 60 -20.06 -3.06 -19.96
CA ASP A 60 -21.02 -2.56 -20.94
C ASP A 60 -20.49 -1.31 -21.65
N ARG A 61 -19.85 -0.41 -20.89
CA ARG A 61 -19.24 0.82 -21.44
C ARG A 61 -18.07 0.51 -22.36
N LEU A 62 -17.23 -0.46 -22.01
CA LEU A 62 -16.12 -0.89 -22.85
C LEU A 62 -16.64 -1.44 -24.19
N THR A 63 -17.64 -2.33 -24.13
CA THR A 63 -18.30 -2.89 -25.32
C THR A 63 -18.90 -1.79 -26.21
N ALA A 64 -19.53 -0.77 -25.60
CA ALA A 64 -20.06 0.37 -26.32
C ALA A 64 -18.97 1.22 -26.98
N ILE A 65 -17.81 1.38 -26.33
CA ILE A 65 -16.65 2.09 -26.88
C ILE A 65 -16.03 1.31 -28.04
N GLU A 66 -15.88 -0.01 -27.92
CA GLU A 66 -15.40 -0.89 -28.98
C GLU A 66 -16.30 -0.82 -30.22
N THR A 67 -17.61 -0.86 -30.02
CA THR A 67 -18.60 -0.72 -31.10
C THR A 67 -18.48 0.64 -31.79
N LYS A 68 -18.41 1.74 -31.02
CA LYS A 68 -18.26 3.09 -31.58
C LYS A 68 -16.92 3.33 -32.28
N MET A 69 -15.84 2.69 -31.82
CA MET A 69 -14.55 2.74 -32.51
C MET A 69 -14.61 1.98 -33.85
N ALA A 70 -15.30 0.83 -33.88
CA ALA A 70 -15.49 0.06 -35.11
C ALA A 70 -16.32 0.82 -36.17
N GLU A 71 -17.21 1.72 -35.73
CA GLU A 71 -18.09 2.52 -36.62
C GLU A 71 -17.44 3.79 -37.21
N GLY A 72 -16.23 4.17 -36.79
CA GLY A 72 -15.35 5.11 -37.52
C GLY A 72 -15.59 6.62 -37.32
N GLY A 73 -14.74 7.25 -36.50
CA GLY A 73 -13.94 8.39 -36.98
C GLY A 73 -14.15 9.80 -36.40
N THR A 74 -15.36 10.22 -36.03
CA THR A 74 -15.60 11.58 -35.48
C THR A 74 -16.28 11.57 -34.11
N SER A 75 -17.00 10.50 -33.77
CA SER A 75 -17.68 10.34 -32.47
C SER A 75 -16.74 9.98 -31.31
N ALA A 76 -15.46 9.72 -31.57
CA ALA A 76 -14.49 9.41 -30.52
C ALA A 76 -14.21 10.62 -29.61
N LEU A 77 -14.17 11.84 -30.16
CA LEU A 77 -13.98 13.07 -29.38
C LEU A 77 -15.20 13.38 -28.49
N ASP A 78 -16.41 13.16 -28.98
CA ASP A 78 -17.64 13.27 -28.19
C ASP A 78 -17.72 12.18 -27.11
N ALA A 79 -17.29 10.96 -27.43
CA ALA A 79 -17.20 9.87 -26.46
C ALA A 79 -16.18 10.17 -25.37
N ILE A 80 -15.03 10.78 -25.70
CA ILE A 80 -14.02 11.21 -24.71
C ILE A 80 -14.56 12.32 -23.82
N SER A 81 -15.27 13.31 -24.38
CA SER A 81 -15.89 14.38 -23.58
C SER A 81 -16.99 13.86 -22.64
N SER A 82 -17.83 12.94 -23.14
CA SER A 82 -18.84 12.25 -22.33
C SER A 82 -18.22 11.35 -21.25
N LEU A 83 -17.13 10.66 -21.58
CA LEU A 83 -16.35 9.86 -20.64
C LEU A 83 -15.74 10.75 -19.55
N GLY A 84 -15.18 11.91 -19.90
CA GLY A 84 -14.68 12.90 -18.95
C GLY A 84 -15.73 13.34 -17.93
N GLY A 85 -16.91 13.75 -18.41
CA GLY A 85 -18.02 14.14 -17.51
C GLY A 85 -18.53 12.98 -16.64
N SER A 86 -18.52 11.76 -17.18
CA SER A 86 -18.90 10.56 -16.43
C SER A 86 -17.86 10.21 -15.34
N ILE A 87 -16.57 10.37 -15.63
CA ILE A 87 -15.48 10.15 -14.67
C ILE A 87 -15.54 11.21 -13.58
N GLU A 88 -15.74 12.48 -13.92
CA GLU A 88 -15.87 13.56 -12.96
C GLU A 88 -17.06 13.34 -12.02
N THR A 89 -18.21 12.90 -12.57
CA THR A 89 -19.39 12.53 -11.76
C THR A 89 -19.11 11.31 -10.88
N ALA A 90 -18.42 10.29 -11.39
CA ALA A 90 -18.05 9.12 -10.61
C ALA A 90 -17.08 9.46 -9.47
N ILE A 91 -16.08 10.32 -9.72
CA ILE A 91 -15.13 10.80 -8.71
C ILE A 91 -15.86 11.65 -7.67
N ALA A 92 -16.75 12.55 -8.08
CA ALA A 92 -17.55 13.35 -7.15
C ALA A 92 -18.39 12.47 -6.22
N ASN A 93 -19.08 11.47 -6.76
CA ASN A 93 -19.88 10.53 -5.98
C ASN A 93 -19.02 9.66 -5.04
N GLN A 94 -17.86 9.19 -5.52
CA GLN A 94 -16.95 8.39 -4.72
C GLN A 94 -16.31 9.21 -3.59
N SER A 95 -15.95 10.47 -3.86
CA SER A 95 -15.39 11.38 -2.85
C SER A 95 -16.41 11.68 -1.74
N GLY A 96 -17.69 11.82 -2.09
CA GLY A 96 -18.79 11.96 -1.14
C GLY A 96 -18.91 10.75 -0.23
N SER A 97 -18.95 9.53 -0.80
CA SER A 97 -19.10 8.31 0.00
C SER A 97 -17.89 8.05 0.91
N ILE A 98 -16.67 8.39 0.48
CA ILE A 98 -15.46 8.28 1.32
C ILE A 98 -15.53 9.29 2.47
N GLY A 99 -16.00 10.52 2.21
CA GLY A 99 -16.23 11.52 3.25
C GLY A 99 -17.23 11.04 4.31
N ASP A 100 -18.34 10.46 3.86
CA ASP A 100 -19.35 9.88 4.75
C ASP A 100 -18.80 8.70 5.57
N GLN A 101 -17.99 7.84 4.96
CA GLN A 101 -17.30 6.75 5.64
C GLN A 101 -16.29 7.25 6.69
N LEU A 102 -15.51 8.29 6.37
CA LEU A 102 -14.57 8.89 7.33
C LEU A 102 -15.32 9.54 8.50
N ALA A 103 -16.44 10.22 8.23
CA ALA A 103 -17.29 10.79 9.27
C ALA A 103 -17.86 9.71 10.19
N ALA A 104 -18.41 8.64 9.62
CA ALA A 104 -18.94 7.50 10.37
C ALA A 104 -17.84 6.79 11.20
N LEU A 105 -16.62 6.67 10.65
CA LEU A 105 -15.48 6.09 11.36
C LEU A 105 -15.01 6.98 12.50
N SER A 106 -14.95 8.30 12.27
CA SER A 106 -14.61 9.29 13.30
C SER A 106 -15.61 9.25 14.45
N GLU A 107 -16.91 9.15 14.15
CA GLU A 107 -17.96 9.03 15.16
C GLU A 107 -17.90 7.68 15.89
N SER A 108 -17.56 6.60 15.18
CA SER A 108 -17.31 5.30 15.81
C SER A 108 -16.13 5.34 16.77
N ILE A 109 -15.05 6.06 16.45
CA ILE A 109 -13.88 6.24 17.33
C ILE A 109 -14.26 7.10 18.54
N ALA A 110 -15.04 8.17 18.36
CA ALA A 110 -15.50 9.02 19.45
C ALA A 110 -16.39 8.27 20.46
N ASN A 111 -17.13 7.26 20.00
CA ASN A 111 -17.97 6.41 20.83
C ASN A 111 -17.25 5.18 21.42
N VAL A 112 -15.94 5.00 21.19
CA VAL A 112 -15.18 3.98 21.91
C VAL A 112 -15.05 4.41 23.37
N PRO A 113 -15.69 3.71 24.32
CA PRO A 113 -15.60 4.08 25.73
C PRO A 113 -14.14 4.00 26.18
N ALA A 114 -13.67 5.03 26.87
CA ALA A 114 -12.32 5.09 27.41
C ALA A 114 -12.03 3.79 28.17
N ALA A 115 -10.94 3.11 27.77
CA ALA A 115 -10.52 1.88 28.40
C ALA A 115 -10.44 2.09 29.92
N PRO A 116 -10.98 1.16 30.75
CA PRO A 116 -10.89 1.29 32.19
C PRO A 116 -9.42 1.41 32.62
N PRO A 117 -9.13 2.18 33.68
CA PRO A 117 -7.77 2.42 34.12
C PRO A 117 -7.07 1.09 34.37
N ALA A 118 -5.89 0.92 33.75
CA ALA A 118 -5.08 -0.27 33.90
C ALA A 118 -4.86 -0.59 35.39
N PRO A 119 -4.97 -1.86 35.80
CA PRO A 119 -4.63 -2.26 37.16
C PRO A 119 -3.17 -1.86 37.45
N LYS A 120 -2.96 -1.22 38.61
CA LYS A 120 -1.64 -0.83 39.12
C LYS A 120 -0.73 -2.06 39.13
N ALA A 121 0.19 -2.13 38.16
CA ALA A 121 1.26 -3.10 38.16
C ALA A 121 2.28 -2.71 39.25
N GLU A 122 2.44 -3.62 40.20
CA GLU A 122 3.46 -3.62 41.24
C GLU A 122 4.87 -3.46 40.66
N ALA A 123 5.69 -2.70 41.37
CA ALA A 123 7.03 -2.26 40.98
C ALA A 123 8.03 -3.43 40.87
N ALA A 124 8.83 -3.40 39.80
CA ALA A 124 10.10 -4.12 39.63
C ALA A 124 11.10 -3.20 38.89
N PRO A 125 12.42 -3.40 39.05
CA PRO A 125 13.37 -2.33 39.35
C PRO A 125 13.88 -1.51 38.15
N GLU A 126 14.34 -0.32 38.51
CA GLU A 126 15.11 0.67 37.75
C GLU A 126 16.08 0.03 36.74
N ASN A 127 15.89 0.40 35.47
CA ASN A 127 16.94 0.35 34.48
C ASN A 127 17.17 1.78 33.99
N THR A 128 18.25 2.38 34.47
CA THR A 128 18.71 3.73 34.12
C THR A 128 19.09 3.74 32.65
N GLN A 129 18.24 4.31 31.80
CA GLN A 129 18.61 4.68 30.44
C GLN A 129 18.69 6.19 30.34
N GLU A 130 19.94 6.63 30.21
CA GLU A 130 20.42 7.99 30.07
C GLU A 130 19.72 8.68 28.89
N ALA A 131 19.09 9.82 29.18
CA ALA A 131 18.44 10.67 28.21
C ALA A 131 19.50 11.53 27.51
N PRO A 132 19.58 11.56 26.16
CA PRO A 132 20.31 12.61 25.48
C PRO A 132 19.50 13.92 25.53
N GLU A 133 20.17 14.98 25.96
CA GLU A 133 19.70 16.37 25.98
C GLU A 133 19.24 16.86 24.59
N PRO A 134 18.20 17.71 24.52
CA PRO A 134 17.84 18.40 23.30
C PRO A 134 18.73 19.63 23.13
N GLU A 135 19.81 19.51 22.35
CA GLU A 135 20.54 20.67 21.84
C GLU A 135 19.81 21.23 20.61
N SER A 136 18.97 22.24 20.86
CA SER A 136 18.67 23.27 19.88
C SER A 136 19.94 24.09 19.62
N ALA A 137 20.48 23.97 18.41
CA ALA A 137 21.36 24.96 17.85
C ALA A 137 21.03 25.16 16.36
N GLU A 138 20.37 26.30 16.10
CA GLU A 138 20.46 27.00 14.82
C GLU A 138 21.92 27.06 14.37
N SER A 139 22.20 26.50 13.19
CA SER A 139 23.23 27.02 12.29
C SER A 139 22.96 26.50 10.89
N ALA A 140 22.50 27.42 10.05
CA ALA A 140 22.58 27.31 8.60
C ALA A 140 24.04 27.07 8.21
N SER A 141 24.41 25.82 7.96
CA SER A 141 25.60 25.47 7.19
C SER A 141 25.15 25.09 5.79
N THR A 142 25.54 25.92 4.83
CA THR A 142 25.69 25.57 3.42
C THR A 142 26.64 24.36 3.32
N ALA A 143 26.09 23.15 3.41
CA ALA A 143 26.78 21.91 3.11
C ALA A 143 26.68 21.67 1.60
N ASP A 144 27.46 22.43 0.84
CA ASP A 144 27.52 22.39 -0.63
C ASP A 144 28.72 21.55 -1.12
N ASP A 145 29.18 20.57 -0.33
CA ASP A 145 30.31 19.69 -0.71
C ASP A 145 30.30 18.36 0.05
N ALA A 146 29.11 17.82 0.36
CA ALA A 146 28.99 16.40 0.67
C ALA A 146 28.87 15.67 -0.68
N PRO A 147 29.63 14.58 -0.92
CA PRO A 147 29.54 13.85 -2.17
C PRO A 147 28.06 13.49 -2.41
N GLU A 148 27.54 13.87 -3.58
CA GLU A 148 26.15 13.57 -3.94
C GLU A 148 25.93 12.08 -3.76
N ALA A 149 25.01 11.71 -2.88
CA ALA A 149 24.72 10.31 -2.61
C ALA A 149 24.31 9.62 -3.91
N GLU A 150 25.18 8.71 -4.37
CA GLU A 150 24.96 7.95 -5.60
C GLU A 150 23.72 7.06 -5.46
N GLY A 151 22.92 6.99 -6.52
CA GLY A 151 21.75 6.11 -6.59
C GLY A 151 20.44 6.79 -7.00
N PHE A 152 19.39 5.98 -7.04
CA PHE A 152 18.09 6.33 -7.56
C PHE A 152 17.10 6.64 -6.43
N SER A 153 16.39 7.74 -6.54
CA SER A 153 15.34 8.14 -5.59
C SER A 153 14.00 7.50 -5.92
N VAL A 154 13.04 7.59 -4.98
CA VAL A 154 11.65 7.18 -5.22
C VAL A 154 11.08 7.92 -6.43
N GLY A 155 10.40 7.19 -7.32
CA GLY A 155 9.83 7.67 -8.57
C GLY A 155 10.80 7.65 -9.76
N GLN A 156 12.06 7.29 -9.56
CA GLN A 156 13.04 7.18 -10.66
C GLN A 156 13.13 5.75 -11.21
N THR A 157 13.59 5.67 -12.47
CA THR A 157 13.84 4.41 -13.17
C THR A 157 15.30 4.34 -13.58
N ALA A 158 16.01 3.30 -13.13
CA ALA A 158 17.32 2.94 -13.64
C ALA A 158 17.17 2.14 -14.94
N LEU A 159 18.05 2.40 -15.90
CA LEU A 159 18.10 1.70 -17.18
C LEU A 159 19.44 0.95 -17.28
N PHE A 160 19.37 -0.36 -17.52
CA PHE A 160 20.52 -1.23 -17.76
C PHE A 160 20.36 -1.96 -19.09
N ASP A 161 21.48 -2.45 -19.64
CA ASP A 161 21.53 -3.17 -20.93
C ASP A 161 20.78 -2.43 -22.05
N ASP A 162 21.19 -1.18 -22.32
CA ASP A 162 20.57 -0.30 -23.34
C ASP A 162 19.05 -0.10 -23.16
N GLY A 163 18.57 -0.19 -21.92
CA GLY A 163 17.16 0.00 -21.56
C GLY A 163 16.29 -1.23 -21.74
N LYS A 164 16.88 -2.41 -22.02
CA LYS A 164 16.19 -3.71 -21.97
C LYS A 164 15.82 -4.10 -20.53
N THR A 165 16.59 -3.64 -19.56
CA THR A 165 16.30 -3.80 -18.14
C THR A 165 15.95 -2.46 -17.53
N ARG A 166 14.77 -2.36 -16.93
CA ARG A 166 14.29 -1.14 -16.26
C ARG A 166 13.99 -1.46 -14.81
N VAL A 167 14.55 -0.70 -13.88
CA VAL A 167 14.31 -0.87 -12.45
C VAL A 167 13.67 0.39 -11.91
N PHE A 168 12.40 0.33 -11.58
CA PHE A 168 11.66 1.45 -11.02
C PHE A 168 11.68 1.39 -9.50
N VAL A 169 12.11 2.47 -8.84
CA VAL A 169 12.08 2.59 -7.38
C VAL A 169 10.76 3.22 -6.95
N SER A 170 9.86 2.42 -6.40
CA SER A 170 8.53 2.89 -5.99
C SER A 170 8.47 3.45 -4.57
N GLY A 171 9.42 3.08 -3.70
CA GLY A 171 9.40 3.51 -2.31
C GLY A 171 10.62 3.00 -1.55
N ILE A 172 10.93 3.66 -0.45
CA ILE A 172 11.95 3.25 0.51
C ILE A 172 11.29 3.27 1.89
N SER A 173 11.54 2.26 2.72
CA SER A 173 10.96 2.19 4.06
C SER A 173 11.48 3.32 4.94
N ALA A 174 10.69 3.72 5.93
CA ALA A 174 11.02 4.87 6.79
C ALA A 174 12.31 4.68 7.59
N ASP A 175 12.68 3.43 7.89
CA ASP A 175 13.93 3.05 8.55
C ASP A 175 15.12 2.95 7.57
N GLY A 176 14.90 3.10 6.26
CA GLY A 176 15.91 2.97 5.22
C GLY A 176 16.45 1.55 5.03
N ALA A 177 15.88 0.54 5.68
CA ALA A 177 16.38 -0.83 5.64
C ALA A 177 15.95 -1.60 4.37
N SER A 178 14.88 -1.15 3.70
CA SER A 178 14.31 -1.81 2.53
C SER A 178 13.79 -0.83 1.47
N ALA A 179 13.75 -1.27 0.22
CA ALA A 179 13.20 -0.53 -0.91
C ALA A 179 12.16 -1.38 -1.65
N ARG A 180 11.15 -0.73 -2.22
CA ARG A 180 10.16 -1.34 -3.11
C ARG A 180 10.57 -1.03 -4.54
N VAL A 181 10.95 -2.05 -5.29
CA VAL A 181 11.42 -1.92 -6.67
C VAL A 181 10.57 -2.77 -7.61
N ALA A 182 10.41 -2.33 -8.85
CA ALA A 182 9.80 -3.13 -9.92
C ALA A 182 10.78 -3.31 -11.08
N LEU A 183 11.03 -4.56 -11.46
CA LEU A 183 11.80 -4.90 -12.65
C LEU A 183 10.88 -4.99 -13.85
N ASN A 184 11.22 -4.27 -14.92
CA ASN A 184 10.51 -4.23 -16.20
C ASN A 184 8.99 -3.95 -16.09
N GLY A 185 8.56 -3.27 -15.01
CA GLY A 185 7.16 -2.89 -14.77
C GLY A 185 6.24 -4.06 -14.40
N LEU A 186 6.79 -5.23 -14.05
CA LEU A 186 6.00 -6.45 -13.82
C LEU A 186 5.40 -6.50 -12.41
N THR A 187 6.24 -6.47 -11.37
CA THR A 187 5.81 -6.65 -9.98
C THR A 187 6.69 -5.84 -9.04
N LEU A 188 6.06 -5.22 -8.05
CA LEU A 188 6.77 -4.51 -6.98
C LEU A 188 7.22 -5.51 -5.91
N GLU A 189 8.51 -5.61 -5.72
CA GLU A 189 9.14 -6.44 -4.70
C GLU A 189 9.84 -5.59 -3.65
N SER A 190 9.79 -6.04 -2.40
CA SER A 190 10.50 -5.39 -1.30
C SER A 190 11.84 -6.07 -1.13
N VAL A 191 12.92 -5.29 -1.25
CA VAL A 191 14.30 -5.79 -1.22
C VAL A 191 15.13 -5.02 -0.21
N THR A 192 16.14 -5.70 0.33
CA THR A 192 17.14 -5.12 1.23
C THR A 192 18.48 -4.99 0.52
N ALA A 193 19.40 -4.20 1.08
CA ALA A 193 20.78 -4.16 0.60
C ALA A 193 21.40 -5.57 0.58
N GLY A 194 22.20 -5.85 -0.45
CA GLY A 194 22.81 -7.15 -0.75
C GLY A 194 21.92 -8.15 -1.49
N GLN A 195 20.62 -7.91 -1.63
CA GLN A 195 19.76 -8.82 -2.40
C GLN A 195 19.95 -8.63 -3.91
N SER A 196 19.80 -9.73 -4.65
CA SER A 196 19.84 -9.76 -6.11
C SER A 196 18.51 -10.25 -6.67
N LEU A 197 18.03 -9.56 -7.70
CA LEU A 197 16.77 -9.83 -8.39
C LEU A 197 17.08 -10.32 -9.81
N PRO A 198 16.59 -11.50 -10.23
CA PRO A 198 16.82 -11.99 -11.58
C PRO A 198 16.05 -11.14 -12.60
N VAL A 199 16.70 -10.86 -13.73
CA VAL A 199 16.11 -10.09 -14.83
C VAL A 199 15.45 -11.05 -15.81
N GLY A 200 14.32 -11.63 -15.40
CA GLY A 200 13.64 -12.70 -16.15
C GLY A 200 14.33 -14.06 -16.02
N ASP A 201 13.62 -15.12 -16.41
CA ASP A 201 14.00 -16.50 -16.09
C ASP A 201 15.22 -17.00 -16.88
N ASP A 202 15.43 -16.51 -18.10
CA ASP A 202 16.43 -17.07 -19.06
C ASP A 202 17.58 -16.12 -19.40
N SER A 203 17.66 -14.92 -18.80
CA SER A 203 18.66 -13.93 -19.20
C SER A 203 20.06 -14.19 -18.63
N GLY A 204 20.16 -14.95 -17.52
CA GLY A 204 21.39 -15.06 -16.74
C GLY A 204 21.84 -13.73 -16.10
N CYS A 205 21.01 -12.69 -16.16
CA CYS A 205 21.31 -11.37 -15.62
C CYS A 205 20.56 -11.12 -14.31
N SER A 206 21.17 -10.35 -13.42
CA SER A 206 20.57 -9.92 -12.16
C SER A 206 20.85 -8.46 -11.86
N VAL A 207 19.93 -7.84 -11.11
CA VAL A 207 20.09 -6.51 -10.52
C VAL A 207 20.36 -6.71 -9.03
N THR A 208 21.46 -6.17 -8.52
CA THR A 208 21.83 -6.23 -7.10
C THR A 208 21.54 -4.89 -6.44
N ILE A 209 21.00 -4.91 -5.22
CA ILE A 209 20.86 -3.71 -4.39
C ILE A 209 22.15 -3.52 -3.61
N ASP A 210 23.03 -2.63 -4.04
CA ASP A 210 24.33 -2.44 -3.39
C ASP A 210 24.18 -1.80 -2.01
N SER A 211 23.37 -0.74 -1.92
CA SER A 211 23.09 -0.04 -0.67
C SER A 211 21.77 0.73 -0.72
N ILE A 212 21.20 1.01 0.46
CA ILE A 212 20.05 1.88 0.64
C ILE A 212 20.46 2.92 1.68
N SER A 213 20.53 4.19 1.28
CA SER A 213 20.95 5.26 2.18
C SER A 213 20.37 6.60 1.75
N GLN A 214 20.08 7.48 2.71
CA GLN A 214 19.62 8.85 2.46
C GLN A 214 18.42 8.94 1.48
N GLY A 215 17.49 7.97 1.52
CA GLY A 215 16.35 7.94 0.61
C GLY A 215 16.70 7.65 -0.85
N ARG A 216 17.85 7.00 -1.09
CA ARG A 216 18.31 6.55 -2.41
C ARG A 216 18.69 5.08 -2.38
N VAL A 217 18.61 4.44 -3.54
CA VAL A 217 18.99 3.04 -3.75
C VAL A 217 20.13 2.99 -4.77
N ALA A 218 21.28 2.46 -4.35
CA ALA A 218 22.38 2.12 -5.26
C ALA A 218 22.10 0.74 -5.87
N LEU A 219 22.19 0.65 -7.19
CA LEU A 219 21.83 -0.53 -7.97
C LEU A 219 23.01 -0.97 -8.83
N GLY A 220 23.37 -2.24 -8.72
CA GLY A 220 24.31 -2.93 -9.59
C GLY A 220 23.59 -3.80 -10.62
N TYR A 221 24.22 -4.05 -11.76
CA TYR A 221 23.71 -4.96 -12.79
C TYR A 221 24.85 -5.83 -13.31
N GLY A 222 24.62 -7.14 -13.38
CA GLY A 222 25.59 -8.11 -13.87
C GLY A 222 24.93 -9.32 -14.53
N CYS A 223 25.63 -9.94 -15.47
CA CYS A 223 25.19 -11.16 -16.13
C CYS A 223 26.26 -12.25 -15.98
N ASP A 224 25.84 -13.43 -15.53
CA ASP A 224 26.70 -14.61 -15.53
C ASP A 224 26.86 -15.07 -16.98
N SER A 225 28.11 -15.13 -17.46
CA SER A 225 28.48 -15.50 -18.84
C SER A 225 29.19 -16.84 -18.91
#